data_AF-A2DMN6-F1
#
_entry.id   AF-A2DMN6-F1
#
_cell.length_a   1.000
_cell.length_b   1.000
_cell.length_c   1.000
_cell.angle_alpha   90.00
_cell.angle_beta   90.00
_cell.angle_gamma   90.00
#
_symmetry.space_group_name_H-M   'P 1'
#
loop_
_entity.id
_entity.type
_entity.pdbx_description
1 polymer ?
#
loop_
_entity_poly.entity_id
_entity_poly.type
_entity_poly.pdbx_seq_one_letter_code
_entity_poly.pdbx_strand_id
1 'polypeptide(L)'
;MFRNSSIPGVVELKHVPISNFDENEKESEWIYTVKKYWSPILSILISIFGGIVVGLSARSMIESYIYGYLLGIESILCAIISFFISCTKEKRVFQRFVLYFAIAAVFSPLSCWFGFKLA
;
A
#
# COMPACT_ATOMS: atom_id res chain seq x y z
N MET A 1 -10.57 12.34 -69.79
CA MET A 1 -10.18 13.44 -68.88
C MET A 1 -10.71 13.11 -67.50
N PHE A 2 -9.96 12.35 -66.69
CA PHE A 2 -10.28 12.09 -65.29
C PHE A 2 -8.98 12.15 -64.47
N ARG A 3 -9.09 12.88 -63.35
CA ARG A 3 -8.04 13.42 -62.48
C ARG A 3 -7.07 12.39 -61.93
N ASN A 4 -5.79 12.74 -61.96
CA ASN A 4 -4.79 12.32 -60.96
C ASN A 4 -5.30 12.65 -59.55
N SER A 5 -5.51 11.64 -58.72
CA SER A 5 -5.59 11.78 -57.27
C SER A 5 -4.33 11.20 -56.64
N SER A 6 -3.42 12.11 -56.25
CA SER A 6 -2.29 11.86 -55.36
C SER A 6 -2.78 11.22 -54.07
N ILE A 7 -2.30 10.03 -53.75
CA ILE A 7 -2.51 9.33 -52.48
C ILE A 7 -1.60 10.00 -51.43
N PRO A 8 -2.12 10.63 -50.37
CA PRO A 8 -1.31 11.08 -49.26
C PRO A 8 -1.17 9.93 -48.25
N GLY A 9 0.06 9.64 -47.82
CA GLY A 9 0.29 8.76 -46.67
C GLY A 9 1.27 7.62 -46.91
N VAL A 10 2.45 7.92 -47.44
CA VAL A 10 3.61 7.06 -47.15
C VAL A 10 3.97 7.34 -45.70
N VAL A 11 3.51 6.50 -44.79
CA VAL A 11 3.99 6.47 -43.41
C VAL A 11 5.42 5.92 -43.48
N GLU A 12 6.42 6.80 -43.40
CA GLU A 12 7.79 6.39 -43.15
C GLU A 12 7.81 5.63 -41.82
N LEU A 13 7.90 4.29 -41.90
CA LEU A 13 8.21 3.44 -40.77
C LEU A 13 9.63 3.79 -40.32
N LYS A 14 9.72 4.74 -39.38
CA LYS A 14 10.96 5.06 -38.67
C LYS A 14 11.48 3.76 -38.05
N HIS A 15 12.56 3.23 -38.62
CA HIS A 15 13.18 1.99 -38.18
C HIS A 15 13.71 2.22 -36.75
N VAL A 16 12.93 1.84 -35.75
CA VAL A 16 13.38 1.87 -34.36
C VAL A 16 14.39 0.74 -34.21
N PRO A 17 15.65 1.03 -33.83
CA PRO A 17 16.64 -0.02 -33.64
C PRO A 17 16.20 -0.94 -32.48
N ILE A 18 16.19 -2.25 -32.76
CA ILE A 18 15.69 -3.32 -31.89
C ILE A 18 16.40 -3.35 -30.53
N SER A 19 17.61 -2.78 -30.43
CA SER A 19 18.40 -2.72 -29.19
C SER A 19 17.77 -1.89 -28.06
N ASN A 20 16.91 -0.91 -28.38
CA ASN A 20 16.28 -0.05 -27.38
C ASN A 20 14.94 -0.58 -26.86
N PHE A 21 14.42 -1.65 -27.44
CA PHE A 21 13.14 -2.24 -27.04
C PHE A 21 13.30 -3.10 -25.79
N ASP A 22 14.35 -3.94 -25.74
CA ASP A 22 14.66 -4.81 -24.60
C ASP A 22 14.99 -4.04 -23.31
N GLU A 23 15.71 -2.90 -23.42
CA GLU A 23 16.05 -2.08 -22.25
C GLU A 23 14.83 -1.33 -21.70
N ASN A 24 13.95 -0.79 -22.57
CA ASN A 24 12.72 -0.14 -22.14
C ASN A 24 11.70 -1.12 -21.55
N GLU A 25 11.62 -2.34 -22.10
CA GLU A 25 10.72 -3.38 -21.58
C GLU A 25 11.18 -3.84 -20.19
N LYS A 26 12.49 -4.06 -19.99
CA LYS A 26 13.07 -4.33 -18.66
C LYS A 26 12.90 -3.18 -17.68
N GLU A 27 13.10 -1.93 -18.11
CA GLU A 27 12.93 -0.76 -17.24
C GLU A 27 11.47 -0.62 -16.79
N SER A 28 10.51 -0.89 -17.70
CA SER A 28 9.09 -0.87 -17.38
C SER A 28 8.66 -1.99 -16.41
N GLU A 29 9.21 -3.19 -16.55
CA GLU A 29 8.99 -4.30 -15.61
C GLU A 29 9.56 -3.99 -14.22
N TRP A 30 10.74 -3.37 -14.15
CA TRP A 30 11.38 -3.04 -12.88
C TRP A 30 10.57 -1.97 -12.12
N ILE A 31 10.14 -0.91 -12.81
CA ILE A 31 9.30 0.13 -12.22
C ILE A 31 7.96 -0.46 -11.73
N TYR A 32 7.35 -1.36 -12.51
CA TYR A 32 6.11 -2.03 -12.12
C TYR A 32 6.30 -2.92 -10.88
N THR A 33 7.39 -3.69 -10.85
CA THR A 33 7.74 -4.59 -9.75
C THR A 33 8.00 -3.80 -8.47
N VAL A 34 8.83 -2.75 -8.54
CA VAL A 34 9.11 -1.88 -7.41
C VAL A 34 7.81 -1.26 -6.90
N LYS A 35 6.99 -0.68 -7.77
CA LYS A 35 5.73 -0.03 -7.34
C LYS A 35 4.76 -1.03 -6.69
N LYS A 36 4.72 -2.27 -7.18
CA LYS A 36 3.87 -3.36 -6.66
C LYS A 36 4.27 -3.80 -5.25
N TYR A 37 5.56 -3.88 -4.95
CA TYR A 37 6.05 -4.33 -3.63
C TYR A 37 6.31 -3.17 -2.65
N TRP A 38 6.68 -1.99 -3.14
CA TRP A 38 6.98 -0.83 -2.28
C TRP A 38 5.73 -0.28 -1.58
N SER A 39 4.59 -0.29 -2.27
CA SER A 39 3.32 0.19 -1.72
C SER A 39 2.85 -0.59 -0.46
N PRO A 40 2.80 -1.94 -0.46
CA PRO A 40 2.43 -2.68 0.74
C PRO A 40 3.49 -2.58 1.85
N ILE A 41 4.79 -2.58 1.51
CA ILE A 41 5.87 -2.45 2.49
C ILE A 41 5.78 -1.11 3.23
N LEU A 42 5.64 0.00 2.49
CA LEU A 42 5.46 1.32 3.09
C LEU A 42 4.22 1.38 3.98
N SER A 43 3.13 0.76 3.55
CA SER A 43 1.89 0.77 4.35
C SER A 43 2.05 0.02 5.67
N ILE A 44 2.74 -1.12 5.66
CA ILE A 44 3.06 -1.88 6.89
C ILE A 44 3.98 -1.06 7.79
N LEU A 45 5.02 -0.43 7.22
CA LEU A 45 5.93 0.42 7.99
C LEU A 45 5.18 1.58 8.66
N ILE A 46 4.33 2.29 7.92
CA ILE A 46 3.51 3.39 8.45
C ILE A 46 2.60 2.90 9.58
N SER A 47 2.00 1.72 9.43
CA SER A 47 1.16 1.10 10.47
C SER A 47 1.96 0.77 11.74
N ILE A 48 3.17 0.21 11.60
CA ILE A 48 4.07 -0.05 12.73
C ILE A 48 4.45 1.25 13.43
N PHE A 49 4.88 2.26 12.68
CA PHE A 49 5.23 3.57 13.24
C PHE A 49 4.04 4.24 13.93
N GLY A 50 2.84 4.15 13.34
CA GLY A 50 1.60 4.62 13.96
C GLY A 50 1.34 3.94 15.31
N GLY A 51 1.44 2.61 15.36
CA GLY A 51 1.33 1.85 16.61
C GLY A 51 2.36 2.27 17.65
N ILE A 52 3.63 2.43 17.23
CA ILE A 52 4.71 2.87 18.13
C ILE A 52 4.41 4.24 18.72
N VAL A 53 4.02 5.22 17.89
CA VAL A 53 3.72 6.59 18.32
C VAL A 53 2.55 6.63 19.30
N VAL A 54 1.49 5.88 19.03
CA VAL A 54 0.34 5.76 19.94
C VAL A 54 0.77 5.15 21.28
N GLY A 55 1.58 4.09 21.24
CA GLY A 55 2.07 3.43 22.46
C GLY A 55 3.01 4.29 23.29
N LEU A 56 3.91 5.05 22.66
CA LEU A 56 4.83 5.97 23.34
C LEU A 56 4.14 7.22 23.88
N SER A 57 2.98 7.58 23.30
CA SER A 57 2.17 8.71 23.78
C SER A 57 1.36 8.38 25.02
N ALA A 58 1.24 7.09 25.38
CA ALA A 58 0.55 6.66 26.59
C ALA A 58 1.34 7.03 27.84
N ARG A 59 0.66 7.60 28.85
CA ARG A 59 1.31 8.01 30.11
C ARG A 59 1.50 6.84 31.07
N SER A 60 0.77 5.75 30.87
CA SER A 60 0.86 4.52 31.66
C SER A 60 0.71 3.28 30.77
N MET A 61 1.22 2.13 31.24
CA MET A 61 1.07 0.87 30.51
C MET A 61 -0.41 0.51 30.31
N ILE A 62 -1.26 0.74 31.32
CA ILE A 62 -2.69 0.43 31.25
C ILE A 62 -3.36 1.22 30.12
N GLU A 63 -3.01 2.50 29.98
CA GLU A 63 -3.52 3.37 28.92
C GLU A 63 -3.07 2.87 27.53
N SER A 64 -1.84 2.39 27.40
CA SER A 64 -1.35 1.78 26.15
C SER A 64 -2.11 0.51 25.77
N TYR A 65 -2.45 -0.34 26.74
CA TYR A 65 -3.31 -1.51 26.50
C TYR A 65 -4.71 -1.08 26.06
N ILE A 66 -5.30 -0.05 26.66
CA ILE A 66 -6.61 0.49 26.24
C ILE A 66 -6.56 0.96 24.79
N TYR A 67 -5.52 1.69 24.39
CA TYR A 67 -5.32 2.08 22.99
C TYR A 67 -5.14 0.88 22.06
N GLY A 68 -4.38 -0.13 22.49
CA GLY A 68 -4.25 -1.39 21.76
C GLY A 68 -5.60 -2.08 21.53
N TYR A 69 -6.44 -2.15 22.58
CA TYR A 69 -7.79 -2.71 22.49
C TYR A 69 -8.70 -1.90 21.56
N LEU A 70 -8.68 -0.56 21.63
CA LEU A 70 -9.43 0.30 20.72
C LEU A 70 -9.07 0.04 19.25
N LEU A 71 -7.77 -0.02 18.94
CA LEU A 71 -7.28 -0.35 17.60
C LEU A 71 -7.68 -1.78 17.17
N GLY A 72 -7.66 -2.73 18.11
CA GLY A 72 -8.13 -4.09 17.87
C GLY A 72 -9.62 -4.17 17.55
N ILE A 73 -10.46 -3.41 18.28
CA ILE A 73 -11.91 -3.33 18.01
C ILE A 73 -12.17 -2.69 16.64
N GLU A 74 -11.46 -1.61 16.30
CA GLU A 74 -11.52 -0.99 14.96
C GLU A 74 -11.11 -1.96 13.84
N SER A 75 -10.11 -2.81 14.09
CA SER A 75 -9.73 -3.88 13.16
C SER A 75 -10.88 -4.87 12.93
N ILE A 76 -11.56 -5.29 14.00
CA ILE A 76 -12.73 -6.20 13.91
C ILE A 76 -13.89 -5.52 13.18
N LEU A 77 -14.19 -4.26 13.47
CA LEU A 77 -15.21 -3.48 12.78
C LEU A 77 -14.93 -3.39 11.27
N CYS A 78 -13.68 -3.09 10.90
CA CYS A 78 -13.26 -3.10 9.50
C CYS A 78 -13.44 -4.47 8.84
N ALA A 79 -13.20 -5.57 9.56
CA ALA A 79 -13.37 -6.92 9.04
C ALA A 79 -14.85 -7.26 8.82
N ILE A 80 -15.72 -6.85 9.74
CA ILE A 80 -17.18 -7.01 9.62
C ILE A 80 -17.70 -6.19 8.43
N ILE A 81 -17.32 -4.92 8.32
CA ILE A 81 -17.72 -4.05 7.19
C ILE A 81 -17.24 -4.65 5.87
N SER A 82 -16.01 -5.19 5.83
CA SER A 82 -15.47 -5.88 4.67
C SER A 82 -16.28 -7.13 4.27
N PHE A 83 -17.03 -7.73 5.18
CA PHE A 83 -17.90 -8.87 4.89
C PHE A 83 -19.19 -8.45 4.17
N PHE A 84 -19.77 -7.32 4.56
CA PHE A 84 -21.01 -6.79 3.99
C PHE A 84 -20.83 -6.10 2.63
N ILE A 85 -19.61 -5.65 2.30
CA ILE A 85 -19.33 -4.99 1.02
C ILE A 85 -19.25 -6.01 -0.12
N SER A 86 -20.16 -5.87 -1.10
CA SER A 86 -20.18 -6.69 -2.32
C SER A 86 -19.08 -6.31 -3.32
N CYS A 87 -18.56 -5.09 -3.26
CA CYS A 87 -17.57 -4.59 -4.21
C CYS A 87 -16.16 -5.11 -3.89
N THR A 88 -15.59 -5.93 -4.78
CA THR A 88 -14.30 -6.63 -4.56
C THR A 88 -13.10 -5.68 -4.38
N LYS A 89 -13.14 -4.49 -4.99
CA LYS A 89 -12.07 -3.48 -4.85
C LYS A 89 -12.05 -2.87 -3.44
N GLU A 90 -13.20 -2.46 -2.94
CA GLU A 90 -13.34 -1.88 -1.60
C GLU A 90 -13.07 -2.92 -0.52
N LYS A 91 -13.55 -4.15 -0.72
CA LYS A 91 -13.25 -5.28 0.17
C LYS A 91 -11.74 -5.47 0.39
N ARG A 92 -10.93 -5.40 -0.68
CA ARG A 92 -9.47 -5.51 -0.58
C ARG A 92 -8.85 -4.35 0.21
N VAL A 93 -9.42 -3.15 0.12
CA VAL A 93 -8.97 -1.97 0.87
C VAL A 93 -9.27 -2.15 2.36
N PHE A 94 -10.50 -2.54 2.71
CA PHE A 94 -10.86 -2.81 4.11
C PHE A 94 -10.03 -3.93 4.72
N GLN A 95 -9.78 -5.02 4.01
CA GLN A 95 -8.90 -6.10 4.47
C GLN A 95 -7.47 -5.62 4.79
N ARG A 96 -6.96 -4.64 4.04
CA ARG A 96 -5.65 -4.03 4.34
C ARG A 96 -5.72 -3.18 5.61
N PHE A 97 -6.79 -2.41 5.80
CA PHE A 97 -6.99 -1.65 7.04
C PHE A 97 -7.12 -2.55 8.27
N VAL A 98 -7.82 -3.68 8.18
CA VAL A 98 -7.88 -4.70 9.24
C VAL A 98 -6.47 -5.09 9.67
N LEU A 99 -5.61 -5.42 8.70
CA LEU A 99 -4.23 -5.81 8.96
C LEU A 99 -3.43 -4.67 9.61
N TYR A 100 -3.57 -3.43 9.11
CA TYR A 100 -2.86 -2.27 9.65
C TYR A 100 -3.28 -1.93 11.08
N PHE A 101 -4.57 -1.99 11.40
CA PHE A 101 -5.04 -1.76 12.75
C PHE A 101 -4.66 -2.90 13.70
N ALA A 102 -4.66 -4.15 13.24
CA ALA A 102 -4.20 -5.29 14.03
C ALA A 102 -2.70 -5.18 14.36
N ILE A 103 -1.86 -4.81 13.39
CA ILE A 103 -0.43 -4.58 13.61
C ILE A 103 -0.24 -3.43 14.61
N ALA A 104 -0.90 -2.28 14.40
CA ALA A 104 -0.79 -1.14 15.30
C ALA A 104 -1.25 -1.46 16.74
N ALA A 105 -2.32 -2.26 16.88
CA ALA A 105 -2.83 -2.72 18.18
C ALA A 105 -1.81 -3.55 18.97
N VAL A 106 -0.99 -4.33 18.29
CA VAL A 106 0.09 -5.13 18.91
C VAL A 106 1.31 -4.28 19.21
N PHE A 107 1.71 -3.41 18.28
CA PHE A 107 2.90 -2.58 18.44
C PHE A 107 2.75 -1.47 19.49
N SER A 108 1.53 -1.00 19.77
CA SER A 108 1.27 0.01 20.81
C SER A 108 1.69 -0.43 22.23
N PRO A 109 1.16 -1.53 22.80
CA PRO A 109 1.61 -1.99 24.12
C PRO A 109 3.06 -2.46 24.13
N LEU A 110 3.56 -3.02 23.02
CA LEU A 110 4.97 -3.40 22.88
C LEU A 110 5.90 -2.19 22.98
N SER A 111 5.62 -1.10 22.26
CA SER A 111 6.47 0.09 22.28
C SER A 111 6.44 0.77 23.65
N CYS A 112 5.27 0.82 24.30
CA CYS A 112 5.14 1.33 25.67
C CYS A 112 5.94 0.48 26.66
N TRP A 113 5.88 -0.86 26.54
CA TRP A 113 6.66 -1.77 27.38
C TRP A 113 8.17 -1.57 27.21
N PHE A 114 8.66 -1.49 25.97
CA PHE A 114 10.06 -1.19 25.70
C PHE A 114 10.46 0.18 26.25
N GLY A 115 9.64 1.22 26.05
CA GLY A 115 9.88 2.55 26.59
C GLY A 115 10.00 2.55 28.12
N PHE A 116 9.13 1.83 28.82
CA PHE A 116 9.16 1.74 30.28
C PHE A 116 10.35 0.94 30.83
N LYS A 117 10.86 -0.03 30.05
CA LYS A 117 12.02 -0.83 30.45
C LYS A 117 13.37 -0.13 30.18
N LEU A 118 13.38 0.79 29.21
CA LEU A 118 14.55 1.57 28.81
C LEU A 118 14.68 2.91 29.53
N ALA A 119 13.58 3.44 30.09
CA ALA A 119 13.53 4.63 30.94
C ALA A 119 13.89 4.30 32.40
#